data_AF-A0A849MLT8-F1
#
_entry.id   AF-A0A849MLT8-F1
#
_cell.length_a   1.000
_cell.length_b   1.000
_cell.length_c   1.000
_cell.angle_alpha   90.00
_cell.angle_beta   90.00
_cell.angle_gamma   90.00
#
_symmetry.space_group_name_H-M   'P 1'
#
loop_
_entity.id
_entity.type
_entity.pdbx_description
1 polymer ?
#
loop_
_entity_poly.entity_id
_entity_poly.type
_entity_poly.pdbx_seq_one_letter_code
_entity_poly.pdbx_strand_id
1 'polypeptide(L)' 'MDQITQHVELLADHPKQGKIVLKYQREDIREIYEGSYRIIYLIRSDQIDILTIRHTSSLLPKILSKL' A
#
# COMPACT_ATOMS: atom_id res chain seq x y z
N MET A 1 -19.93 -5.48 6.30
CA MET A 1 -18.48 -5.35 6.55
C MET A 1 -17.92 -4.35 5.56
N ASP A 2 -16.94 -3.57 6.00
CA ASP A 2 -16.32 -2.50 5.21
C ASP A 2 -15.49 -3.11 4.08
N GLN A 3 -15.63 -2.63 2.83
CA GLN A 3 -14.94 -3.22 1.67
C GLN A 3 -13.42 -3.15 1.79
N ILE A 4 -12.93 -2.14 2.50
CA ILE A 4 -11.51 -1.94 2.77
C ILE A 4 -10.95 -3.08 3.64
N THR A 5 -11.69 -3.54 4.65
CA THR A 5 -11.22 -4.61 5.55
C THR A 5 -11.01 -5.91 4.79
N GLN A 6 -11.97 -6.28 3.93
CA GLN A 6 -11.87 -7.50 3.12
C GLN A 6 -10.70 -7.43 2.13
N HIS A 7 -10.44 -6.26 1.54
CA HIS A 7 -9.32 -6.06 0.62
C HIS A 7 -7.96 -6.15 1.34
N VAL A 8 -7.89 -5.67 2.58
CA VAL A 8 -6.68 -5.74 3.43
C VAL A 8 -6.41 -7.18 3.90
N GLU A 9 -7.45 -7.96 4.20
CA GLU A 9 -7.29 -9.39 4.54
C GLU A 9 -6.71 -10.18 3.36
N LEU A 10 -7.21 -9.95 2.14
CA LEU A 10 -6.66 -10.57 0.92
C LEU A 10 -5.20 -10.16 0.65
N LEU A 11 -4.83 -8.93 1.02
CA LEU A 11 -3.44 -8.47 0.93
C LEU A 11 -2.50 -9.25 1.85
N ALA A 12 -2.97 -9.70 3.03
CA ALA A 12 -2.16 -10.47 3.96
C ALA A 12 -1.72 -11.82 3.36
N ASP A 13 -2.60 -12.47 2.60
CA ASP A 13 -2.31 -13.74 1.92
C ASP A 13 -1.42 -13.54 0.69
N HIS A 14 -1.58 -12.41 0.00
CA HIS A 14 -0.88 -12.12 -1.25
C HIS A 14 -0.24 -10.71 -1.30
N PRO A 15 0.71 -10.41 -0.40
CA PRO A 15 1.30 -9.06 -0.26
C PRO A 15 1.96 -8.54 -1.53
N LYS A 16 2.41 -9.43 -2.42
CA LYS A 16 3.07 -9.09 -3.69
C LYS A 16 2.10 -8.82 -4.85
N GLN A 17 0.79 -8.77 -4.63
CA GLN A 17 -0.17 -8.39 -5.68
C GLN A 17 -0.22 -6.87 -5.94
N GLY A 18 0.02 -6.04 -4.93
CA GLY A 18 0.10 -4.59 -5.13
C GLY A 18 1.28 -4.19 -6.01
N LYS A 19 1.19 -3.05 -6.67
CA LYS A 19 2.24 -2.56 -7.57
C LYS A 19 3.35 -1.90 -6.77
N ILE A 20 4.60 -2.01 -7.24
CA ILE A 20 5.72 -1.25 -6.66
C ILE A 20 5.46 0.24 -6.87
N VAL A 21 5.64 1.02 -5.80
CA VAL A 21 5.56 2.48 -5.92
C VAL A 21 6.86 2.99 -6.56
N LEU A 22 6.83 3.23 -7.87
CA LEU A 22 8.00 3.64 -8.68
C LEU A 22 8.78 4.81 -8.06
N LYS A 23 8.07 5.75 -7.43
CA LYS A 23 8.67 6.92 -6.75
C LYS A 23 9.70 6.53 -5.68
N TYR A 24 9.48 5.42 -4.98
CA TYR A 24 10.35 5.00 -3.87
C TYR A 24 11.40 3.98 -4.30
N GLN A 25 11.28 3.39 -5.50
CA GLN A 25 12.22 2.39 -6.03
C GLN A 25 12.49 1.24 -5.05
N ARG A 26 11.44 0.80 -4.35
CA ARG A 26 11.51 -0.14 -3.23
C ARG A 26 10.47 -1.23 -3.41
N GLU A 27 10.92 -2.48 -3.50
CA GLU A 27 10.05 -3.62 -3.81
C GLU A 27 9.09 -4.00 -2.67
N ASP A 28 9.45 -3.60 -1.45
CA ASP A 28 8.72 -3.79 -0.21
C ASP A 28 7.62 -2.73 0.00
N ILE A 29 7.72 -1.56 -0.65
CA ILE A 29 6.67 -0.53 -0.61
C ILE A 29 5.78 -0.65 -1.85
N ARG A 30 4.52 -0.97 -1.60
CA ARG A 30 3.54 -1.28 -2.65
C ARG A 30 2.27 -0.47 -2.50
N GLU A 31 1.53 -0.39 -3.61
CA GLU A 31 0.24 0.27 -3.67
C GLU A 31 -0.83 -0.60 -4.34
N ILE A 32 -2.04 -0.50 -3.81
CA ILE A 32 -3.28 -0.91 -4.48
C ILE A 32 -4.20 0.28 -4.62
N TYR A 33 -5.17 0.16 -5.53
CA TYR A 33 -6.15 1.18 -5.83
C TYR A 33 -7.54 0.66 -5.48
N GLU A 34 -8.28 1.44 -4.72
CA GLU A 34 -9.69 1.21 -4.37
C GLU A 34 -10.46 2.46 -4.81
N GLY A 35 -11.03 2.42 -6.03
CA GLY A 35 -11.61 3.59 -6.67
C GLY A 35 -10.63 4.76 -6.79
N SER A 36 -11.00 5.92 -6.25
CA SER A 36 -10.16 7.13 -6.27
C SER A 36 -9.18 7.22 -5.10
N TYR A 37 -9.10 6.17 -4.26
CA TYR A 37 -8.15 6.06 -3.18
C TYR A 37 -7.05 5.07 -3.57
N ARG A 38 -5.85 5.32 -3.07
CA ARG A 38 -4.76 4.35 -3.05
C ARG A 38 -4.37 4.04 -1.62
N ILE A 39 -4.03 2.79 -1.40
CA ILE A 39 -3.53 2.27 -0.15
C ILE A 39 -2.06 1.94 -0.40
N ILE A 40 -1.18 2.59 0.35
CA ILE A 40 0.26 2.32 0.29
C ILE A 40 0.63 1.53 1.53
N TYR A 41 1.31 0.42 1.33
CA TYR A 41 1.69 -0.49 2.40
C TYR A 41 3.14 -0.96 2.26
N LEU A 42 3.69 -1.43 3.36
CA LEU A 42 5.03 -2.01 3.46
C LEU A 42 4.90 -3.50 3.78
N ILE A 43 5.61 -4.33 3.01
CA ILE A 43 5.75 -5.76 3.28
C ILE A 43 6.88 -5.95 4.30
N ARG A 44 6.57 -6.56 5.44
CA ARG A 44 7.57 -7.11 6.38
C ARG A 44 7.55 -8.64 6.35
N SER A 45 8.46 -9.27 7.08
CA SER A 45 8.60 -10.73 7.15
C SER A 45 7.34 -11.45 7.64
N ASP A 46 6.58 -10.81 8.54
CA ASP A 46 5.49 -11.41 9.32
C ASP A 46 4.21 -10.57 9.28
N GLN A 47 4.25 -9.37 8.68
CA GLN A 47 3.11 -8.46 8.67
C GLN A 47 3.13 -7.52 7.45
N ILE A 48 2.01 -6.81 7.27
CA ILE A 48 1.88 -5.69 6.35
C ILE A 48 1.57 -4.43 7.16
N ASP A 49 2.35 -3.38 6.96
CA ASP A 49 2.05 -2.07 7.54
C ASP A 49 1.33 -1.21 6.52
N ILE A 50 0.11 -0.77 6.83
CA ILE A 50 -0.54 0.28 6.05
C ILE A 50 0.15 1.61 6.37
N LEU A 51 0.92 2.11 5.41
CA LEU A 51 1.66 3.37 5.57
C LEU A 51 0.76 4.58 5.43
N THR A 52 -0.18 4.56 4.48
CA THR A 52 -1.15 5.64 4.25
C THR A 52 -2.27 5.21 3.30
N ILE A 53 -3.48 5.73 3.54
CA ILE A 53 -4.61 5.68 2.62
C ILE A 53 -4.91 7.10 2.16
N ARG A 54 -5.00 7.33 0.85
CA ARG A 54 -5.23 8.70 0.34
C ARG A 54 -5.74 8.74 -1.08
N HIS A 55 -6.33 9.88 -1.43
CA HIS A 55 -6.80 10.11 -2.79
C HIS A 55 -5.65 10.06 -3.81
N THR A 56 -5.89 9.50 -4.99
CA THR A 56 -4.89 9.32 -6.04
C THR A 56 -4.31 10.65 -6.54
N SER A 57 -5.11 11.72 -6.53
CA SER A 57 -4.67 13.08 -6.89
C SER A 57 -3.74 13.75 -5.85
N SER A 58 -3.59 13.18 -4.65
CA SER A 58 -2.69 13.73 -3.63
C SER A 58 -1.22 13.53 -3.99
N LEU A 59 -0.31 14.36 -3.48
CA LEU A 59 1.15 14.13 -3.66
C LEU A 59 1.66 13.04 -2.73
N LEU A 60 2.39 12.05 -3.26
CA LEU A 60 3.02 10.99 -2.45
C LEU A 60 4.01 11.53 -1.40
N PRO A 61 3.96 11.09 -0.13
CA PRO A 61 4.85 11.64 0.91
C PRO A 61 6.29 11.20 0.66
N LYS A 62 7.24 12.14 0.66
CA LYS A 62 8.66 11.81 0.49
C LYS A 62 9.22 10.99 1.65
N ILE A 63 8.62 11.07 2.85
CA ILE A 63 9.12 10.39 4.05
C ILE A 63 9.03 8.86 3.95
N LEU A 64 8.11 8.30 3.15
CA LEU A 64 7.90 6.85 3.06
C LEU A 64 9.09 6.11 2.45
N SER A 65 9.90 6.76 1.61
CA SER A 65 11.11 6.11 1.06
C SER A 65 12.18 5.83 2.11
N LYS A 66 12.10 6.43 3.29
CA LYS A 66 13.11 6.36 4.36
C LYS A 66 12.79 5.33 5.46
N LEU A 67 11.68 4.59 5.35
CA LEU A 67 11.21 3.62 6.34
C LEU A 67 11.97 2.29 6.32
#